data_AF-A0A9P1E1C6-F1
#
_entry.id   AF-A0A9P1E1C6-F1
#
_cell.length_a   1.000
_cell.length_b   1.000
_cell.length_c   1.000
_cell.angle_alpha   90.00
_cell.angle_beta   90.00
_cell.angle_gamma   90.00
#
_symmetry.space_group_name_H-M   'P 1'
#
loop_
_entity.id
_entity.type
_entity.pdbx_description
1 polymer ?
#
loop_
_entity_poly.entity_id
_entity_poly.type
_entity_poly.pdbx_seq_one_letter_code
_entity_poly.pdbx_strand_id
1 'polypeptide(L)'
;MVSQRENFPNLCRAYCHLRSKNWVVRSGSQYGVDFVAYRHHPSLVHSEYAVLVLSLEEGSNENSRLRVWSDYQCTLRLCGSVAKTLLVLYVQKHSIGDVESPLSLDGCTIEERTISRWSPEQCREDKVIST
;
A
#
# COMPACT_ATOMS: atom_id res chain seq x y z
N MET A 1 -11.01 2.27 -24.48
CA MET A 1 -9.55 2.55 -24.57
C MET A 1 -8.86 1.62 -23.59
N VAL A 2 -8.28 0.51 -24.07
CA VAL A 2 -7.69 -0.51 -23.19
C VAL A 2 -6.33 -0.01 -22.70
N SER A 3 -6.13 0.03 -21.38
CA SER A 3 -4.85 0.41 -20.77
C SER A 3 -3.74 -0.56 -21.18
N GLN A 4 -2.59 -0.04 -21.60
CA GLN A 4 -1.37 -0.82 -21.89
C GLN A 4 -0.75 -1.45 -20.62
N ARG A 5 -1.22 -1.07 -19.42
CA ARG A 5 -0.76 -1.62 -18.14
C ARG A 5 -1.86 -2.47 -17.51
N GLU A 6 -1.61 -3.75 -17.33
CA GLU A 6 -2.53 -4.73 -16.73
C GLU A 6 -2.94 -4.32 -15.30
N ASN A 7 -2.02 -3.75 -14.52
CA ASN A 7 -2.28 -3.31 -13.14
C ASN A 7 -2.95 -1.93 -13.01
N PHE A 8 -3.21 -1.22 -14.12
CA PHE A 8 -3.75 0.14 -14.08
C PHE A 8 -5.08 0.28 -13.31
N PRO A 9 -6.08 -0.63 -13.46
CA PRO A 9 -7.34 -0.51 -12.72
C PRO A 9 -7.13 -0.53 -11.20
N ASN A 10 -6.26 -1.42 -10.70
CA ASN A 10 -5.95 -1.52 -9.27
C ASN A 10 -5.23 -0.26 -8.76
N LEU A 11 -4.27 0.26 -9.54
CA LEU A 11 -3.56 1.50 -9.23
C LEU A 11 -4.51 2.71 -9.21
N CYS A 12 -5.45 2.78 -10.15
CA CYS A 12 -6.45 3.85 -10.21
C CYS A 12 -7.37 3.83 -8.99
N ARG A 13 -7.87 2.65 -8.60
CA ARG A 13 -8.71 2.48 -7.40
C ARG A 13 -7.97 2.85 -6.12
N ALA A 14 -6.72 2.38 -5.97
CA ALA A 14 -5.86 2.73 -4.85
C ALA A 14 -5.58 4.24 -4.79
N TYR A 15 -5.34 4.88 -5.93
CA TYR A 15 -5.18 6.32 -6.02
C TYR A 15 -6.44 7.05 -5.54
N CYS A 16 -7.63 6.71 -6.09
CA CYS A 16 -8.90 7.31 -5.69
C CYS A 16 -9.18 7.15 -4.18
N HIS A 17 -8.87 5.98 -3.62
CA HIS A 17 -9.01 5.68 -2.20
C HIS A 17 -8.09 6.53 -1.30
N LEU A 18 -6.84 6.71 -1.69
CA LEU A 18 -5.94 7.62 -0.97
C LEU A 18 -6.42 9.08 -1.08
N ARG A 19 -6.92 9.48 -2.26
CA ARG A 19 -7.47 10.83 -2.47
C ARG A 19 -8.74 11.09 -1.67
N SER A 20 -9.63 10.12 -1.51
CA SER A 20 -10.83 10.25 -0.67
C SER A 20 -10.49 10.42 0.81
N LYS A 21 -9.35 9.89 1.25
CA LYS A 21 -8.77 10.10 2.59
C LYS A 21 -7.90 11.35 2.72
N ASN A 22 -7.96 12.25 1.73
CA ASN A 22 -7.23 13.53 1.69
C ASN A 22 -5.69 13.40 1.65
N TRP A 23 -5.14 12.28 1.18
CA TRP A 23 -3.71 12.18 0.94
C TRP A 23 -3.31 12.90 -0.34
N VAL A 24 -2.18 13.61 -0.33
CA VAL A 24 -1.52 14.04 -1.58
C VAL A 24 -0.69 12.86 -2.08
N VAL A 25 -1.04 12.32 -3.25
CA VAL A 25 -0.44 11.12 -3.82
C VAL A 25 0.51 11.48 -4.95
N ARG A 26 1.74 10.93 -4.94
CA ARG A 26 2.74 11.07 -6.02
C ARG A 26 3.29 9.70 -6.42
N SER A 27 4.02 9.65 -7.53
CA SER A 27 4.71 8.42 -7.97
C SER A 27 5.71 7.95 -6.92
N GLY A 28 5.70 6.65 -6.60
CA GLY A 28 6.64 6.03 -5.66
C GLY A 28 7.88 5.41 -6.30
N SER A 29 8.09 5.60 -7.61
CA SER A 29 9.13 4.92 -8.40
C SER A 29 10.55 5.07 -7.82
N GLN A 30 10.88 6.25 -7.29
CA GLN A 30 12.17 6.54 -6.64
C GLN A 30 12.44 5.69 -5.38
N TYR A 31 11.39 5.16 -4.76
CA TYR A 31 11.46 4.34 -3.54
C TYR A 31 11.10 2.88 -3.82
N GLY A 32 10.97 2.51 -5.10
CA GLY A 32 10.57 1.18 -5.51
C GLY A 32 9.15 0.81 -5.07
N VAL A 33 8.23 1.77 -4.91
CA VAL A 33 6.83 1.50 -4.57
C VAL A 33 5.88 2.15 -5.58
N ASP A 34 4.59 1.86 -5.51
CA ASP A 34 3.62 2.36 -6.50
C ASP A 34 3.35 3.86 -6.29
N PHE A 35 3.08 4.24 -5.03
CA PHE A 35 2.83 5.63 -4.65
C PHE A 35 3.59 6.05 -3.40
N VAL A 36 3.71 7.35 -3.21
CA VAL A 36 4.01 7.95 -1.91
C VAL A 36 2.87 8.88 -1.50
N ALA A 37 2.53 8.87 -0.22
CA ALA A 37 1.42 9.65 0.33
C ALA A 37 1.94 10.71 1.30
N TYR A 38 1.50 11.95 1.11
CA TYR A 38 1.84 13.08 1.97
C TYR A 38 0.60 13.58 2.69
N ARG A 39 0.74 13.91 3.98
CA ARG A 39 -0.32 14.51 4.78
C ARG A 39 -0.63 15.94 4.35
N HIS A 40 0.37 16.65 3.84
CA HIS A 40 0.29 18.05 3.36
C HIS A 40 1.06 18.21 2.04
N HIS A 41 1.14 19.43 1.53
CA HIS A 41 1.85 19.71 0.29
C HIS A 41 3.34 19.26 0.36
N PRO A 42 3.90 18.63 -0.69
CA PRO A 42 5.29 18.11 -0.68
C PRO A 42 6.38 19.15 -0.47
N SER A 43 6.08 20.44 -0.63
CA SER A 43 7.03 21.53 -0.31
C SER A 43 7.15 21.81 1.20
N LEU A 44 6.23 21.30 2.01
CA LEU A 44 6.14 21.55 3.45
C LEU A 44 6.52 20.32 4.27
N VAL A 45 6.22 19.12 3.76
CA VAL A 45 6.39 17.86 4.49
C VAL A 45 6.97 16.77 3.60
N HIS A 46 7.63 15.81 4.23
CA HIS A 46 8.00 14.56 3.57
C HIS A 46 6.78 13.64 3.44
N SER A 47 6.85 12.68 2.51
CA SER A 47 5.85 11.64 2.41
C SER A 47 5.90 10.76 3.65
N GLU A 48 4.73 10.48 4.22
CA GLU A 48 4.59 9.64 5.41
C GLU A 48 4.61 8.15 5.03
N TYR A 49 3.89 7.80 3.97
CA TYR A 49 3.78 6.42 3.50
C TYR A 49 4.49 6.19 2.17
N ALA A 50 5.17 5.05 2.09
CA ALA A 50 5.52 4.37 0.85
C ALA A 50 4.47 3.29 0.60
N VAL A 51 3.76 3.36 -0.53
CA VAL A 51 2.52 2.61 -0.77
C VAL A 51 2.72 1.54 -1.84
N LEU A 52 2.41 0.29 -1.50
CA LEU A 52 2.31 -0.82 -2.44
C LEU A 52 0.85 -1.21 -2.66
N VAL A 53 0.48 -1.46 -3.92
CA VAL A 53 -0.86 -1.90 -4.31
C VAL A 53 -0.82 -3.36 -4.71
N LEU A 54 -1.51 -4.21 -3.96
CA LEU A 54 -1.61 -5.64 -4.22
C LEU A 54 -3.05 -6.00 -4.55
N SER A 55 -3.23 -6.91 -5.50
CA SER A 55 -4.55 -7.49 -5.79
C SER A 55 -4.71 -8.80 -5.03
N LEU A 56 -5.86 -8.97 -4.38
CA LEU A 56 -6.24 -10.21 -3.70
C LEU A 56 -7.10 -11.08 -4.64
N GLU A 57 -6.66 -11.30 -5.88
CA GLU A 57 -7.32 -12.26 -6.77
C GLU A 57 -6.67 -13.64 -6.61
N GLU A 58 -7.50 -14.62 -6.26
CA GLU A 58 -7.09 -16.02 -6.15
C GLU A 58 -6.77 -16.56 -7.54
N GLY A 59 -5.48 -16.73 -7.87
CA GLY A 59 -5.03 -17.48 -9.05
C GLY A 59 -4.18 -16.72 -10.07
N SER A 60 -4.10 -15.37 -10.04
CA SER A 60 -3.19 -14.61 -10.93
C SER A 60 -1.78 -14.51 -10.33
N ASN A 61 -1.16 -15.68 -10.15
CA ASN A 61 -0.03 -15.86 -9.28
C ASN A 61 1.34 -15.57 -9.92
N GLU A 62 1.43 -14.71 -10.94
CA GLU A 62 2.65 -14.63 -11.76
C GLU A 62 3.57 -13.47 -11.34
N ASN A 63 3.06 -12.36 -10.75
CA ASN A 63 3.90 -11.16 -10.47
C ASN A 63 3.53 -10.34 -9.21
N SER A 64 2.90 -10.94 -8.17
CA SER A 64 2.59 -10.16 -6.96
C SER A 64 3.84 -9.88 -6.12
N ARG A 65 3.98 -8.64 -5.65
CA ARG A 65 5.07 -8.22 -4.74
C ARG A 65 4.78 -8.73 -3.32
N LEU A 66 5.80 -8.84 -2.46
CA LEU A 66 5.67 -9.28 -1.07
C LEU A 66 5.18 -10.73 -0.91
N ARG A 67 5.75 -11.68 -1.67
CA ARG A 67 5.40 -13.11 -1.59
C ARG A 67 6.23 -13.87 -0.59
N VAL A 68 7.53 -13.61 -0.61
CA VAL A 68 8.50 -14.29 0.25
C VAL A 68 9.03 -13.32 1.29
N TRP A 69 9.52 -13.85 2.41
CA TRP A 69 10.01 -13.02 3.52
C TRP A 69 11.09 -12.03 3.11
N SER A 70 11.96 -12.40 2.15
CA SER A 70 12.98 -11.51 1.61
C SER A 70 12.40 -10.26 0.95
N ASP A 71 11.22 -10.33 0.33
CA ASP A 71 10.56 -9.19 -0.30
C ASP A 71 10.14 -8.16 0.76
N TYR A 72 9.58 -8.64 1.87
CA TYR A 72 9.23 -7.81 3.02
C TYR A 72 10.47 -7.15 3.60
N GLN A 73 11.52 -7.93 3.85
CA GLN A 73 12.77 -7.41 4.41
C GLN A 73 13.42 -6.36 3.51
N CYS A 74 13.47 -6.61 2.20
CA CYS A 74 14.00 -5.67 1.21
C CYS A 74 13.19 -4.37 1.19
N THR A 75 11.86 -4.48 1.09
CA THR A 75 10.96 -3.32 1.03
C THR A 75 11.02 -2.49 2.32
N LEU A 76 11.00 -3.15 3.49
CA LEU A 76 11.12 -2.49 4.78
C LEU A 76 12.47 -1.81 4.97
N ARG A 77 13.56 -2.40 4.47
CA ARG A 77 14.89 -1.77 4.49
C ARG A 77 14.92 -0.51 3.64
N LEU A 78 14.36 -0.55 2.42
CA LEU A 78 14.27 0.60 1.53
C LEU A 78 13.44 1.72 2.17
N CYS A 79 12.22 1.42 2.61
CA CYS A 79 11.32 2.41 3.22
C CYS A 79 11.91 3.00 4.51
N GLY A 80 12.44 2.14 5.38
CA GLY A 80 13.04 2.55 6.64
C GLY A 80 14.27 3.44 6.47
N SER A 81 15.08 3.23 5.42
CA SER A 81 16.27 4.06 5.14
C SER A 81 15.94 5.52 4.81
N VAL A 82 14.71 5.80 4.36
CA VAL A 82 14.23 7.13 3.98
C VAL A 82 13.07 7.59 4.87
N ALA A 83 12.98 7.03 6.08
CA ALA A 83 11.98 7.35 7.11
C ALA A 83 10.53 7.32 6.59
N LYS A 84 10.16 6.28 5.84
CA LYS A 84 8.78 6.05 5.38
C LYS A 84 8.21 4.79 5.99
N THR A 85 6.93 4.85 6.32
CA THR A 85 6.17 3.69 6.76
C THR A 85 5.63 2.95 5.55
N LEU A 86 5.80 1.63 5.50
CA LEU A 86 5.27 0.81 4.40
C LEU A 86 3.75 0.62 4.60
N LEU A 87 2.96 1.13 3.65
CA LEU A 87 1.52 0.93 3.58
C LEU A 87 1.20 0.00 2.41
N VAL A 88 0.51 -1.10 2.68
CA VAL A 88 0.06 -2.04 1.65
C VAL A 88 -1.45 -1.90 1.49
N LEU A 89 -1.89 -1.63 0.26
CA LEU A 89 -3.30 -1.54 -0.13
C LEU A 89 -3.68 -2.84 -0.85
N TYR A 90 -4.50 -3.66 -0.21
CA TYR A 90 -5.06 -4.86 -0.82
C TYR A 90 -6.38 -4.50 -1.51
N VAL A 91 -6.40 -4.60 -2.83
CA VAL A 91 -7.57 -4.34 -3.67
C VAL A 91 -8.33 -5.65 -3.83
N GLN A 92 -9.52 -5.72 -3.21
CA GLN A 92 -10.46 -6.83 -3.35
C GLN A 92 -11.53 -6.47 -4.38
N LYS A 93 -11.64 -7.30 -5.43
CA LYS A 93 -12.69 -7.18 -6.44
C LYS A 93 -13.86 -8.05 -6.04
N HIS A 94 -15.05 -7.46 -5.84
CA HIS A 94 -16.27 -8.26 -5.71
C HIS A 94 -16.78 -8.59 -7.11
N SER A 95 -16.87 -9.87 -7.42
CA SER A 95 -17.38 -10.41 -8.68
C SER A 95 -18.91 -10.29 -8.75
N ILE A 96 -19.45 -9.08 -8.77
CA ILE A 96 -20.87 -8.83 -8.98
C ILE A 96 -21.02 -7.93 -10.20
N GLY A 97 -21.29 -8.57 -11.34
CA GLY A 97 -21.76 -7.90 -12.54
C GLY A 97 -20.67 -7.13 -13.30
N ASP A 98 -20.64 -7.40 -14.60
CA ASP A 98 -19.77 -6.77 -15.57
C ASP A 98 -19.98 -5.24 -15.59
N VAL A 99 -19.05 -4.50 -14.98
CA VAL A 99 -18.93 -3.06 -15.21
C VAL A 99 -17.47 -2.80 -15.55
N GLU A 100 -17.19 -2.77 -16.85
CA GLU A 100 -15.92 -2.39 -17.49
C GLU A 100 -15.48 -0.94 -17.23
N SER A 101 -15.96 -0.31 -16.15
CA SER A 101 -15.54 1.04 -15.77
C SER A 101 -14.46 0.96 -14.69
N PRO A 102 -13.22 1.44 -14.94
CA PRO A 102 -12.17 1.51 -13.91
C PRO A 102 -12.50 2.49 -12.78
N LEU A 103 -13.60 3.24 -12.90
CA LEU A 103 -14.03 4.32 -12.01
C LEU A 103 -15.20 3.96 -11.10
N SER A 104 -15.92 2.85 -11.35
CA SER A 104 -16.96 2.39 -10.44
C SER A 104 -16.30 1.84 -9.17
N LEU A 105 -16.23 2.69 -8.15
CA LEU A 105 -15.86 2.33 -6.77
C LEU A 105 -16.90 1.41 -6.13
N ASP A 106 -18.12 1.38 -6.66
CA ASP A 106 -19.20 0.51 -6.22
C ASP A 106 -18.79 -0.96 -6.47
N GLY A 107 -18.46 -1.66 -5.39
CA GLY A 107 -18.06 -3.08 -5.43
C GLY A 107 -16.55 -3.35 -5.30
N CYS A 108 -15.72 -2.35 -4.99
CA CYS A 108 -14.32 -2.59 -4.64
C CYS A 108 -14.04 -2.25 -3.17
N THR A 109 -13.55 -3.23 -2.41
CA THR A 109 -13.08 -3.00 -1.04
C THR A 109 -11.56 -2.90 -1.06
N ILE A 110 -11.01 -1.88 -0.40
CA ILE A 110 -9.56 -1.73 -0.23
C ILE A 110 -9.23 -1.88 1.25
N GLU A 111 -8.44 -2.90 1.57
CA GLU A 111 -7.91 -3.12 2.91
C GLU A 111 -6.53 -2.48 3.04
N GLU A 112 -6.31 -1.75 4.13
CA GLU A 112 -5.04 -1.07 4.42
C GLU A 112 -4.27 -1.83 5.48
N ARG A 113 -3.01 -2.17 5.21
CA ARG A 113 -2.10 -2.74 6.21
C ARG A 113 -0.81 -1.96 6.29
N THR A 114 -0.48 -1.50 7.48
CA THR A 114 0.85 -0.95 7.75
C THR A 114 1.78 -2.07 8.18
N ILE A 115 2.96 -2.13 7.56
CA ILE A 115 3.98 -3.10 7.91
C ILE A 115 5.20 -2.32 8.42
N SER A 116 5.63 -2.66 9.63
CA SER A 116 6.81 -2.08 10.27
C SER A 116 7.83 -3.17 10.59
N ARG A 117 9.07 -2.74 10.82
CA ARG A 117 10.09 -3.63 11.37
C ARG A 117 9.70 -4.01 12.79
N TRP A 118 9.84 -5.28 13.12
CA TRP A 118 9.72 -5.75 14.50
C TRP A 118 10.76 -5.06 15.41
N SER A 119 10.30 -4.45 16.51
CA SER A 119 11.16 -3.79 17.50
C SER A 119 11.17 -4.61 18.79
N PRO A 120 12.32 -5.20 19.19
CA PRO A 120 12.41 -5.98 20.42
C PRO A 120 12.00 -5.18 21.66
N GLU A 121 12.31 -3.88 21.69
CA GLU A 121 12.05 -3.01 22.84
C GLU A 121 10.55 -2.80 23.09
N GLN A 122 9.74 -2.79 22.03
CA GLN A 122 8.28 -2.62 22.10
C GLN A 122 7.54 -3.94 22.38
N CYS A 123 8.24 -5.07 22.33
CA CYS A 123 7.66 -6.40 22.51
C CYS A 123 8.17 -7.09 23.78
N ARG A 124 8.83 -6.36 24.68
CA ARG A 124 9.15 -6.88 26.02
C ARG A 124 7.87 -6.96 26.84
N GLU A 125 7.73 -8.04 27.60
CA GLU A 125 6.66 -8.16 28.59
C GLU A 125 6.78 -7.02 29.61
N ASP A 126 5.65 -6.37 29.90
CA ASP A 126 5.61 -5.36 30.96
C ASP A 126 6.00 -6.02 32.27
N LYS A 127 7.00 -5.45 32.96
CA LYS A 127 7.29 -5.86 34.33
C LYS A 127 6.08 -5.50 35.17
N VAL A 128 5.29 -6.50 35.56
CA VAL A 128 4.26 -6.37 36.58
C VAL A 128 4.97 -5.87 37.84
N ILE A 129 4.80 -4.59 38.16
CA ILE A 129 5.30 -4.01 39.40
C ILE A 129 4.41 -4.58 40.50
N SER A 130 4.86 -5.64 41.15
CA SER A 130 4.27 -6.13 42.40
C SER A 130 4.54 -5.10 43.49
N THR A 131 3.57 -4.21 43.72
CA THR A 131 3.45 -3.38 44.92
C THR A 131 2.93 -4.18 46.10
#